data_AF-A0A850YTA2-F1
#
_entry.id   AF-A0A850YTA2-F1
#
_cell.length_a   1.000
_cell.length_b   1.000
_cell.length_c   1.000
_cell.angle_alpha   90.00
_cell.angle_beta   90.00
_cell.angle_gamma   90.00
#
_symmetry.space_group_name_H-M   'P 1'
#
loop_
_entity.id
_entity.type
_entity.pdbx_description
1 polymer ?
#
loop_
_entity_poly.entity_id
_entity_poly.type
_entity_poly.pdbx_seq_one_letter_code
_entity_poly.pdbx_strand_id
1 'polypeptide(L)'
;RELLPPWLVIVAGLTGIVLLCVSTKDVPMAPLRTKYGIVLDAGPSRTILFIYQWTTTKANKTGVIRGCSSCPVQGPGISSYSDSPQKAGKSLEPCLNWAQNEIPAEQHSQTPLYLGATASMRQLNLTHPILSDSLLAALTGTLKSSPFKFQGAQILSSPEEEAFNWVAVNYVLENFFKYDWRGQLVPSRKGMAGVLSVGETSAQLTSELEEEKQAPKEGVRLQLFGQTHRVHTQQCPCHGSEQLRRRLLSVLIQ
;
A
#
# COMPACT_ATOMS: atom_id res chain seq x y z
N ARG A 1 56.21 -27.72 17.24
CA ARG A 1 54.74 -27.83 17.38
C ARG A 1 54.40 -26.97 18.59
N GLU A 2 54.14 -25.68 18.37
CA GLU A 2 53.84 -24.73 19.44
C GLU A 2 52.49 -25.12 20.06
N LEU A 3 52.54 -25.72 21.25
CA LEU A 3 51.35 -26.07 22.01
C LEU A 3 50.75 -24.77 22.56
N LEU A 4 49.50 -24.49 22.21
CA LEU A 4 48.76 -23.36 22.77
C LEU A 4 48.84 -23.40 24.30
N PRO A 5 49.20 -22.30 24.97
CA PRO A 5 49.37 -22.30 26.40
C PRO A 5 48.06 -22.69 27.12
N PRO A 6 48.12 -23.48 28.21
CA PRO A 6 46.95 -24.10 28.85
C PRO A 6 45.84 -23.12 29.24
N TRP A 7 46.20 -21.88 29.57
CA TRP A 7 45.23 -20.84 29.95
C TRP A 7 44.30 -20.44 28.80
N LEU A 8 44.72 -20.54 27.53
CA LEU A 8 43.85 -20.26 26.38
C LEU A 8 42.73 -21.30 26.26
N VAL A 9 43.02 -22.56 26.56
CA VAL A 9 42.03 -23.64 26.55
C VAL A 9 41.01 -23.45 27.67
N ILE A 10 41.48 -23.00 28.84
CA ILE A 10 40.63 -22.69 29.99
C ILE A 10 39.73 -21.49 29.69
N VAL A 11 40.28 -20.41 29.11
CA VAL A 11 39.51 -19.22 28.73
C VAL A 11 38.47 -19.57 27.67
N ALA A 12 38.83 -20.37 26.65
CA ALA A 12 37.91 -20.83 25.61
C ALA A 12 36.79 -21.73 26.18
N GLY A 13 37.12 -22.62 27.12
CA GLY A 13 36.15 -23.46 27.82
C GLY A 13 35.18 -22.65 28.66
N LEU A 14 35.69 -21.67 29.42
CA LEU A 14 34.86 -20.77 30.22
C LEU A 14 33.96 -19.88 29.34
N THR A 15 34.47 -19.35 28.23
CA THR A 15 33.62 -18.60 27.29
C THR A 15 32.56 -19.47 26.64
N GLY A 16 32.89 -20.72 26.26
CA GLY A 16 31.92 -21.69 25.75
C GLY A 16 30.82 -22.03 26.76
N ILE A 17 31.18 -22.23 28.03
CA ILE A 17 30.23 -22.47 29.13
C ILE A 17 29.36 -21.24 29.36
N VAL A 18 29.94 -20.04 29.41
CA VAL A 18 29.17 -18.79 29.54
C VAL A 18 28.20 -18.63 28.37
N LEU A 19 28.61 -18.88 27.12
CA LEU A 19 27.74 -18.82 25.95
C LEU A 19 26.62 -19.88 25.97
N LEU A 20 26.86 -21.06 26.57
CA LEU A 20 25.85 -22.11 26.78
C LEU A 20 24.91 -21.82 27.96
N CYS A 21 25.39 -21.10 28.98
CA CYS A 21 24.63 -20.70 30.16
C CYS A 21 23.80 -19.43 29.94
N VAL A 22 24.12 -18.61 28.94
CA VAL A 22 23.25 -17.51 28.50
C VAL A 22 22.01 -18.14 27.88
N SER A 23 20.94 -18.22 28.67
CA SER A 23 19.63 -18.66 28.21
C SER A 23 19.19 -17.77 27.04
N THR A 24 18.69 -18.36 25.96
CA THR A 24 18.15 -17.60 24.82
C THR A 24 16.99 -16.67 25.22
N LYS A 25 16.45 -16.84 26.44
CA LYS A 25 15.45 -15.97 27.07
C LYS A 25 16.02 -14.66 27.62
N ASP A 26 17.33 -14.58 27.88
CA ASP A 26 18.00 -13.40 28.46
C ASP A 26 18.52 -12.43 27.40
N VAL A 27 18.40 -12.78 26.11
CA VAL A 27 18.56 -11.82 25.02
C VAL A 27 17.27 -11.02 24.93
N PRO A 28 17.26 -9.70 25.19
CA PRO A 28 16.05 -8.89 25.07
C PRO A 28 15.71 -8.73 23.58
N MET A 29 15.05 -9.73 23.01
CA MET A 29 14.36 -9.57 21.73
C MET A 29 13.21 -8.61 22.02
N ALA A 30 13.40 -7.33 21.67
CA ALA A 30 12.34 -6.34 21.79
C ALA A 30 11.05 -6.94 21.19
N PRO A 31 9.93 -6.96 21.92
CA PRO A 31 8.73 -7.65 21.46
C PRO A 31 8.33 -7.10 20.10
N LEU A 32 8.15 -7.98 19.13
CA LEU A 32 7.66 -7.65 17.79
C LEU A 32 6.32 -6.93 17.96
N ARG A 33 6.28 -5.62 17.70
CA ARG A 33 5.03 -4.87 17.75
C ARG A 33 4.34 -5.02 16.40
N THR A 34 3.22 -5.73 16.41
CA THR A 34 2.30 -5.74 15.28
C THR A 34 1.65 -4.37 15.12
N LYS A 35 1.63 -3.90 13.89
CA LYS A 35 1.03 -2.65 13.46
C LYS A 35 0.03 -2.92 12.35
N TYR A 36 -0.94 -2.05 12.26
CA TYR A 36 -2.03 -2.13 11.30
C TYR A 36 -2.13 -0.82 10.53
N GLY A 37 -2.74 -0.87 9.36
CA GLY A 37 -3.10 0.29 8.56
C GLY A 37 -4.33 -0.03 7.72
N ILE A 38 -5.21 0.97 7.56
CA ILE A 38 -6.47 0.82 6.83
C ILE A 38 -6.43 1.72 5.60
N VAL A 39 -6.79 1.15 4.45
CA VAL A 39 -6.95 1.90 3.19
C VAL A 39 -8.32 1.57 2.62
N LEU A 40 -9.12 2.59 2.37
CA LEU A 40 -10.34 2.49 1.58
C LEU A 40 -10.02 2.88 0.14
N ASP A 41 -10.09 1.89 -0.76
CA ASP A 41 -10.04 2.11 -2.20
C ASP A 41 -11.46 2.37 -2.68
N ALA A 42 -11.74 3.64 -3.01
CA ALA A 42 -13.03 4.09 -3.50
C ALA A 42 -13.01 4.16 -5.03
N GLY A 43 -13.09 2.97 -5.63
CA GLY A 43 -13.15 2.77 -7.08
C GLY A 43 -14.49 3.15 -7.71
N PRO A 44 -14.57 3.13 -9.06
CA PRO A 44 -15.76 3.54 -9.80
C PRO A 44 -17.00 2.72 -9.47
N SER A 45 -16.86 1.39 -9.40
CA SER A 45 -17.99 0.48 -9.24
C SER A 45 -18.27 0.10 -7.78
N ARG A 46 -17.24 0.12 -6.92
CA ARG A 46 -17.34 -0.32 -5.53
C ARG A 46 -16.24 0.31 -4.69
N THR A 47 -16.46 0.33 -3.37
CA THR A 47 -15.42 0.66 -2.39
C THR A 47 -14.98 -0.60 -1.68
N ILE A 48 -13.68 -0.76 -1.45
CA ILE A 48 -13.12 -1.88 -0.68
C ILE A 48 -12.26 -1.32 0.43
N LEU A 49 -12.50 -1.76 1.66
CA LEU A 49 -11.66 -1.47 2.81
C LEU A 49 -10.63 -2.59 2.95
N PHE A 50 -9.36 -2.25 2.99
CA PHE A 50 -8.25 -3.15 3.24
C PHE A 50 -7.64 -2.89 4.62
N ILE A 51 -7.34 -3.94 5.36
CA ILE A 51 -6.53 -3.92 6.57
C ILE A 51 -5.20 -4.57 6.24
N TYR A 52 -4.12 -3.82 6.39
CA TYR A 52 -2.76 -4.32 6.28
C TYR A 52 -2.17 -4.51 7.66
N GLN A 53 -1.50 -5.64 7.86
CA GLN A 53 -0.82 -5.98 9.11
C GLN A 53 0.67 -6.16 8.84
N TRP A 54 1.53 -5.55 9.64
CA TRP A 54 2.98 -5.74 9.57
C TRP A 54 3.61 -5.77 10.97
N THR A 55 4.79 -6.36 11.07
CA THR A 55 5.58 -6.35 12.31
C THR A 55 6.72 -5.35 12.19
N THR A 56 6.88 -4.48 13.19
CA THR A 56 8.01 -3.53 13.25
C THR A 56 9.02 -3.95 14.31
N THR A 57 10.31 -3.88 13.98
CA THR A 57 11.39 -3.82 14.97
C THR A 57 11.82 -2.36 15.15
N LYS A 58 12.40 -1.98 16.30
CA LYS A 58 12.89 -0.61 16.52
C LYS A 58 13.90 -0.12 15.47
N ALA A 59 14.53 -1.04 14.73
CA ALA A 59 15.54 -0.74 13.72
C ALA A 59 14.98 -0.40 12.33
N ASN A 60 13.79 -0.91 11.97
CA ASN A 60 13.25 -0.77 10.62
C ASN A 60 12.16 0.30 10.56
N LYS A 61 12.40 1.38 9.81
CA LYS A 61 11.40 2.44 9.56
C LYS A 61 10.25 1.98 8.66
N THR A 62 10.49 1.00 7.78
CA THR A 62 9.49 0.44 6.86
C THR A 62 9.25 -1.03 7.22
N GLY A 63 8.03 -1.37 7.60
CA GLY A 63 7.64 -2.74 7.92
C GLY A 63 7.36 -3.58 6.68
N VAL A 64 7.40 -4.90 6.83
CA VAL A 64 6.96 -5.85 5.80
C VAL A 64 5.57 -6.36 6.18
N ILE A 65 4.60 -6.17 5.29
CA ILE A 65 3.23 -6.66 5.39
C ILE A 65 3.27 -8.19 5.49
N ARG A 66 2.53 -8.73 6.47
CA ARG A 66 2.39 -10.15 6.77
C ARG A 66 0.97 -10.66 6.58
N GLY A 67 -0.01 -9.76 6.65
CA GLY A 67 -1.42 -10.09 6.46
C GLY A 67 -2.14 -8.96 5.73
N CYS A 68 -3.12 -9.36 4.94
CA CYS A 68 -4.07 -8.47 4.30
C CYS A 68 -5.46 -9.09 4.40
N SER A 69 -6.42 -8.36 4.96
CA SER A 69 -7.84 -8.71 4.94
C SER A 69 -8.62 -7.57 4.29
N SER A 70 -9.78 -7.90 3.73
CA SER A 70 -10.58 -6.93 2.97
C SER A 70 -12.07 -7.07 3.23
N CYS A 71 -12.77 -5.93 3.27
CA CYS A 71 -14.22 -5.84 3.31
C CYS A 71 -14.73 -5.05 2.11
N PRO A 72 -15.42 -5.70 1.15
CA PRO A 72 -16.11 -5.00 0.08
C PRO A 72 -17.35 -4.28 0.65
N VAL A 73 -17.39 -2.96 0.49
CA VAL A 73 -18.53 -2.14 0.91
C VAL A 73 -19.74 -2.52 0.05
N GLN A 74 -20.89 -2.70 0.69
CA GLN A 74 -22.13 -3.01 -0.01
C GLN A 74 -22.68 -1.77 -0.72
N GLY A 75 -23.17 -1.97 -1.95
CA GLY A 75 -23.74 -0.91 -2.77
C GLY A 75 -22.82 -0.47 -3.91
N PRO A 76 -23.20 0.59 -4.65
CA PRO A 76 -22.39 1.16 -5.72
C PRO A 76 -21.16 1.91 -5.19
N GLY A 77 -20.28 2.34 -6.10
CA GLY A 77 -19.15 3.21 -5.77
C GLY A 77 -19.60 4.56 -5.20
N ILE A 78 -18.72 5.23 -4.44
CA ILE A 78 -19.05 6.46 -3.71
C ILE A 78 -19.63 7.57 -4.60
N SER A 79 -19.18 7.67 -5.85
CA SER A 79 -19.64 8.70 -6.79
C SER A 79 -21.12 8.61 -7.13
N SER A 80 -21.73 7.42 -7.03
CA SER A 80 -23.17 7.21 -7.25
C SER A 80 -24.05 7.80 -6.14
N TYR A 81 -23.45 8.27 -5.04
CA TYR A 81 -24.14 8.94 -3.94
C TYR A 81 -24.01 10.47 -4.02
N SER A 82 -23.67 11.05 -5.17
CA SER A 82 -23.52 12.50 -5.36
C SER A 82 -24.73 13.30 -4.87
N ASP A 83 -25.93 12.77 -5.06
CA ASP A 83 -27.20 13.42 -4.66
C ASP A 83 -27.59 13.13 -3.21
N SER A 84 -26.85 12.27 -2.52
CA SER A 84 -27.08 11.92 -1.12
C SER A 84 -25.75 11.62 -0.38
N PRO A 85 -24.86 12.61 -0.21
CA PRO A 85 -23.53 12.44 0.39
C PRO A 85 -23.52 11.68 1.72
N GLN A 86 -24.53 11.90 2.57
CA GLN A 86 -24.65 11.26 3.88
C GLN A 86 -24.82 9.74 3.76
N LYS A 87 -25.45 9.25 2.68
CA LYS A 87 -25.57 7.79 2.43
C LYS A 87 -24.23 7.16 2.08
N ALA A 88 -23.32 7.91 1.44
CA ALA A 88 -21.97 7.44 1.14
C ALA A 88 -21.14 7.23 2.40
N GLY A 89 -21.26 8.14 3.39
CA GLY A 89 -20.65 7.94 4.70
C GLY A 89 -21.21 6.69 5.38
N LYS A 90 -22.54 6.59 5.47
CA LYS A 90 -23.23 5.45 6.11
C LYS A 90 -22.89 4.11 5.48
N SER A 91 -22.66 4.05 4.16
CA SER A 91 -22.31 2.78 3.51
C SER A 91 -20.97 2.22 3.99
N LEU A 92 -20.07 3.05 4.54
CA LEU A 92 -18.79 2.60 5.09
C LEU A 92 -18.90 1.96 6.48
N GLU A 93 -19.95 2.26 7.24
CA GLU A 93 -20.10 1.86 8.65
C GLU A 93 -19.98 0.33 8.85
N PRO A 94 -20.59 -0.54 8.03
CA PRO A 94 -20.44 -1.99 8.20
C PRO A 94 -18.98 -2.45 8.10
N CYS A 95 -18.21 -1.95 7.14
CA CYS A 95 -16.80 -2.33 6.98
C CYS A 95 -15.90 -1.67 8.05
N LEU A 96 -16.23 -0.47 8.53
CA LEU A 96 -15.53 0.15 9.66
C LEU A 96 -15.76 -0.61 10.97
N ASN A 97 -16.98 -1.11 11.19
CA ASN A 97 -17.30 -1.94 12.35
C ASN A 97 -16.63 -3.31 12.26
N TRP A 98 -16.60 -3.92 11.07
CA TRP A 98 -15.80 -5.12 10.82
C TRP A 98 -14.32 -4.87 11.14
N ALA A 99 -13.73 -3.77 10.67
CA ALA A 99 -12.34 -3.45 10.96
C ALA A 99 -12.05 -3.25 12.46
N GLN A 100 -13.00 -2.71 13.23
CA GLN A 100 -12.87 -2.58 14.69
C GLN A 100 -12.82 -3.94 15.39
N ASN A 101 -13.50 -4.95 14.84
CA ASN A 101 -13.48 -6.31 15.38
C ASN A 101 -12.20 -7.07 14.99
N GLU A 102 -11.66 -6.81 13.80
CA GLU A 102 -10.43 -7.46 13.31
C GLU A 102 -9.16 -6.92 14.00
N ILE A 103 -9.15 -5.64 14.35
CA ILE A 103 -7.97 -4.97 14.92
C ILE A 103 -8.11 -4.92 16.45
N PRO A 104 -7.09 -5.31 17.24
CA PRO A 104 -7.13 -5.16 18.70
C PRO A 104 -7.40 -3.72 19.14
N ALA A 105 -8.26 -3.55 20.14
CA ALA A 105 -8.72 -2.24 20.62
C ALA A 105 -7.57 -1.29 20.98
N GLU A 106 -6.47 -1.82 21.52
CA GLU A 106 -5.29 -1.04 21.93
C GLU A 106 -4.52 -0.46 20.73
N GLN A 107 -4.75 -0.98 19.51
CA GLN A 107 -4.13 -0.50 18.28
C GLN A 107 -5.01 0.47 17.50
N HIS A 108 -6.30 0.63 17.83
CA HIS A 108 -7.24 1.47 17.04
C HIS A 108 -6.72 2.90 16.85
N SER A 109 -6.42 3.60 17.95
CA SER A 109 -5.97 5.00 17.93
C SER A 109 -4.62 5.23 17.25
N GLN A 110 -3.84 4.16 17.02
CA GLN A 110 -2.54 4.21 16.34
C GLN A 110 -2.61 3.74 14.89
N THR A 111 -3.71 3.10 14.49
CA THR A 111 -3.90 2.55 13.15
C THR A 111 -4.28 3.67 12.20
N PRO A 112 -3.41 4.05 11.23
CA PRO A 112 -3.73 5.07 10.27
C PRO A 112 -4.82 4.59 9.32
N LEU A 113 -5.74 5.49 8.98
CA LEU A 113 -6.83 5.23 8.05
C LEU A 113 -6.80 6.26 6.92
N TYR A 114 -6.78 5.77 5.68
CA TYR A 114 -6.77 6.56 4.46
C TYR A 114 -7.95 6.19 3.56
N LEU A 115 -8.44 7.16 2.79
CA LEU A 115 -9.35 6.90 1.67
C LEU A 115 -8.74 7.49 0.39
N GLY A 116 -8.59 6.66 -0.63
CA GLY A 116 -8.20 7.06 -1.97
C GLY A 116 -9.38 6.87 -2.92
N ALA A 117 -9.85 7.96 -3.52
CA ALA A 117 -10.89 7.91 -4.54
C ALA A 117 -10.29 8.08 -5.94
N THR A 118 -10.79 7.33 -6.92
CA THR A 118 -10.13 7.22 -8.23
C THR A 118 -10.96 7.85 -9.35
N ALA A 119 -11.01 7.21 -10.54
CA ALA A 119 -11.47 7.78 -11.79
C ALA A 119 -12.87 8.42 -11.73
N SER A 120 -13.82 7.77 -11.06
CA SER A 120 -15.20 8.29 -10.99
C SER A 120 -15.30 9.58 -10.18
N MET A 121 -14.53 9.70 -9.10
CA MET A 121 -14.50 10.94 -8.31
C MET A 121 -13.73 12.04 -9.02
N ARG A 122 -12.68 11.72 -9.78
CA ARG A 122 -12.04 12.70 -10.69
C ARG A 122 -13.05 13.28 -11.66
N GLN A 123 -13.84 12.43 -12.31
CA GLN A 123 -14.89 12.87 -13.25
C GLN A 123 -15.97 13.70 -12.55
N LEU A 124 -16.43 13.29 -11.37
CA LEU A 124 -17.41 14.06 -10.60
C LEU A 124 -16.85 15.43 -10.20
N ASN A 125 -15.59 15.50 -9.78
CA ASN A 125 -14.93 16.74 -9.42
C ASN A 125 -14.82 17.73 -10.61
N LEU A 126 -14.58 17.21 -11.81
CA LEU A 126 -14.53 18.04 -13.03
C LEU A 126 -15.91 18.52 -13.49
N THR A 127 -16.96 17.71 -13.32
CA THR A 127 -18.31 18.01 -13.82
C THR A 127 -19.18 18.74 -12.80
N HIS A 128 -19.07 18.38 -11.52
CA HIS A 128 -19.87 18.86 -10.41
C HIS A 128 -19.02 19.00 -9.13
N PRO A 129 -18.11 19.99 -9.07
CA PRO A 129 -17.15 20.13 -7.95
C PRO A 129 -17.82 20.26 -6.59
N ILE A 130 -18.95 20.99 -6.50
CA ILE A 130 -19.70 21.16 -5.24
C ILE A 130 -20.22 19.83 -4.69
N LEU A 131 -20.69 18.93 -5.57
CA LEU A 131 -21.16 17.60 -5.17
C LEU A 131 -19.99 16.71 -4.74
N SER A 132 -18.87 16.79 -5.47
CA SER A 132 -17.63 16.09 -5.12
C SER A 132 -17.12 16.49 -3.73
N ASP A 133 -17.06 17.80 -3.44
CA ASP A 133 -16.62 18.32 -2.14
C ASP A 133 -17.58 17.92 -1.01
N SER A 134 -18.89 18.01 -1.25
CA SER A 134 -19.90 17.58 -0.28
C SER A 134 -19.78 16.09 0.05
N LEU A 135 -19.52 15.26 -0.97
CA LEU A 135 -19.31 13.83 -0.84
C LEU A 135 -18.04 13.50 -0.05
N LEU A 136 -16.91 14.13 -0.38
CA LEU A 136 -15.66 13.98 0.37
C LEU A 136 -15.79 14.44 1.82
N ALA A 137 -16.53 15.53 2.07
CA ALA A 137 -16.79 16.03 3.42
C ALA A 137 -17.61 15.02 4.24
N ALA A 138 -18.67 14.43 3.65
CA ALA A 138 -19.48 13.42 4.31
C ALA A 138 -18.66 12.16 4.64
N LEU A 139 -17.88 11.65 3.69
CA LEU A 139 -16.96 10.53 3.91
C LEU A 139 -15.95 10.85 5.01
N THR A 140 -15.33 12.02 4.96
CA THR A 140 -14.38 12.49 5.98
C THR A 140 -15.01 12.55 7.37
N GLY A 141 -16.26 13.00 7.47
CA GLY A 141 -17.01 13.02 8.73
C GLY A 141 -17.17 11.62 9.33
N THR A 142 -17.62 10.65 8.52
CA THR A 142 -17.74 9.26 8.96
C THR A 142 -16.39 8.67 9.35
N LEU A 143 -15.36 8.83 8.52
CA LEU A 143 -14.03 8.27 8.81
C LEU A 143 -13.39 8.85 10.08
N LYS A 144 -13.58 10.15 10.35
CA LYS A 144 -13.11 10.80 11.59
C LYS A 144 -13.87 10.36 12.83
N SER A 145 -15.12 9.90 12.69
CA SER A 145 -15.91 9.36 13.80
C SER A 145 -15.51 7.94 14.21
N SER A 146 -14.75 7.24 13.36
CA SER A 146 -14.20 5.92 13.69
C SER A 146 -13.10 6.01 14.76
N PRO A 147 -12.79 4.94 15.50
CA PRO A 147 -11.72 4.96 16.52
C PRO A 147 -10.30 4.95 15.91
N PHE A 148 -10.19 4.90 14.58
CA PHE A 148 -8.93 4.86 13.87
C PHE A 148 -8.32 6.25 13.66
N LYS A 149 -7.01 6.29 13.46
CA LYS A 149 -6.29 7.53 13.22
C LYS A 149 -6.49 7.97 11.76
N PHE A 150 -7.53 8.75 11.51
CA PHE A 150 -7.76 9.33 10.17
C PHE A 150 -6.55 10.15 9.71
N GLN A 151 -6.08 9.90 8.49
CA GLN A 151 -4.94 10.58 7.88
C GLN A 151 -5.34 11.42 6.66
N GLY A 152 -6.40 11.05 5.96
CA GLY A 152 -6.89 11.83 4.83
C GLY A 152 -7.84 11.04 3.93
N ALA A 153 -8.68 11.79 3.22
CA ALA A 153 -9.49 11.32 2.12
C ALA A 153 -9.14 12.20 0.91
N GLN A 154 -8.67 11.58 -0.18
CA GLN A 154 -8.15 12.32 -1.34
C GLN A 154 -8.64 11.69 -2.64
N ILE A 155 -8.88 12.54 -3.64
CA ILE A 155 -9.07 12.09 -5.02
C ILE A 155 -7.67 11.96 -5.63
N LEU A 156 -7.27 10.73 -5.92
CA LEU A 156 -5.97 10.46 -6.52
C LEU A 156 -5.98 10.92 -7.97
N SER A 157 -4.88 11.50 -8.42
CA SER A 157 -4.62 11.68 -9.85
C SER A 157 -4.34 10.33 -10.52
N SER A 158 -4.46 10.26 -11.86
CA SER A 158 -4.16 9.03 -12.58
C SER A 158 -2.71 8.56 -12.39
N PRO A 159 -1.69 9.45 -12.41
CA PRO A 159 -0.31 9.03 -12.13
C PRO A 159 -0.10 8.50 -10.72
N GLU A 160 -0.76 9.07 -9.70
CA GLU A 160 -0.66 8.57 -8.31
C GLU A 160 -1.28 7.19 -8.14
N GLU A 161 -2.49 6.99 -8.68
CA GLU A 161 -3.17 5.68 -8.67
C GLU A 161 -2.30 4.59 -9.30
N GLU A 162 -1.74 4.86 -10.49
CA GLU A 162 -0.88 3.91 -11.18
C GLU A 162 0.49 3.73 -10.50
N ALA A 163 1.04 4.78 -9.87
CA ALA A 163 2.25 4.65 -9.06
C ALA A 163 2.02 3.73 -7.85
N PHE A 164 0.87 3.80 -7.18
CA PHE A 164 0.53 2.87 -6.11
C PHE A 164 0.36 1.44 -6.61
N ASN A 165 -0.25 1.25 -7.78
CA ASN A 165 -0.34 -0.06 -8.44
C ASN A 165 1.07 -0.63 -8.74
N TRP A 166 1.95 0.20 -9.27
CA TRP A 166 3.35 -0.15 -9.51
C TRP A 166 4.10 -0.55 -8.24
N VAL A 167 3.86 0.16 -7.13
CA VAL A 167 4.39 -0.22 -5.81
C VAL A 167 3.85 -1.57 -5.38
N ALA A 168 2.54 -1.81 -5.49
CA ALA A 168 1.92 -3.08 -5.08
C ALA A 168 2.54 -4.27 -5.84
N VAL A 169 2.68 -4.17 -7.17
CA VAL A 169 3.30 -5.22 -7.99
C VAL A 169 4.75 -5.47 -7.59
N ASN A 170 5.57 -4.41 -7.51
CA ASN A 170 6.99 -4.56 -7.17
C ASN A 170 7.21 -5.00 -5.71
N TYR A 171 6.25 -4.71 -4.82
CA TYR A 171 6.24 -5.20 -3.45
C TYR A 171 6.01 -6.72 -3.43
N VAL A 172 4.98 -7.20 -4.13
CA VAL A 172 4.65 -8.64 -4.22
C VAL A 172 5.76 -9.43 -4.90
N LEU A 173 6.45 -8.84 -5.88
CA LEU A 173 7.60 -9.47 -6.56
C LEU A 173 8.91 -9.42 -5.74
N GLU A 174 8.89 -8.79 -4.56
CA GLU A 174 10.06 -8.58 -3.69
C GLU A 174 11.21 -7.87 -4.43
N ASN A 175 10.86 -6.88 -5.26
CA ASN A 175 11.82 -6.08 -6.03
C ASN A 175 12.40 -4.94 -5.19
N PHE A 176 11.75 -4.52 -4.11
CA PHE A 176 12.29 -3.47 -3.22
C PHE A 176 13.29 -4.01 -2.20
N PHE A 177 13.05 -5.19 -1.66
CA PHE A 177 13.81 -5.73 -0.53
C PHE A 177 13.94 -7.25 -0.60
N LYS A 178 14.90 -7.78 0.16
CA LYS A 178 15.03 -9.21 0.46
C LYS A 178 15.56 -9.39 1.87
N TYR A 179 15.43 -10.60 2.40
CA TYR A 179 16.10 -10.97 3.64
C TYR A 179 17.51 -11.50 3.34
N ASP A 180 18.52 -11.01 4.05
CA ASP A 180 19.85 -11.61 4.03
C ASP A 180 19.91 -12.89 4.89
N TRP A 181 21.08 -13.54 4.93
CA TRP A 181 21.29 -14.76 5.71
C TRP A 181 21.16 -14.56 7.23
N ARG A 182 21.17 -13.31 7.71
CA ARG A 182 20.95 -12.93 9.11
C ARG A 182 19.49 -12.60 9.40
N GLY A 183 18.61 -12.66 8.39
CA GLY A 183 17.22 -12.25 8.51
C GLY A 183 17.03 -10.73 8.55
N GLN A 184 18.02 -9.95 8.13
CA GLN A 184 17.92 -8.50 8.03
C GLN A 184 17.34 -8.09 6.67
N LEU A 185 16.47 -7.08 6.69
CA LEU A 185 15.93 -6.49 5.48
C LEU A 185 17.03 -5.70 4.76
N VAL A 186 17.37 -6.10 3.54
CA VAL A 186 18.34 -5.40 2.69
C VAL A 186 17.69 -5.05 1.35
N PRO A 187 18.12 -3.98 0.67
CA PRO A 187 17.58 -3.65 -0.64
C PRO A 187 17.81 -4.79 -1.64
N SER A 188 16.81 -5.04 -2.50
CA SER A 188 16.95 -5.99 -3.58
C SER A 188 17.88 -5.43 -4.66
N ARG A 189 18.51 -6.32 -5.43
CA ARG A 189 19.27 -5.95 -6.65
C ARG A 189 18.51 -6.31 -7.93
N LYS A 190 17.27 -6.77 -7.80
CA LYS A 190 16.39 -7.01 -8.95
C LYS A 190 16.03 -5.67 -9.59
N GLY A 191 15.91 -5.64 -10.92
CA GLY A 191 15.31 -4.50 -11.59
C GLY A 191 13.82 -4.39 -11.26
N MET A 192 13.29 -3.18 -11.33
CA MET A 192 11.85 -2.97 -11.13
C MET A 192 11.05 -3.43 -12.35
N ALA A 193 9.93 -4.07 -12.10
CA ALA A 193 8.99 -4.43 -13.14
C ALA A 193 8.22 -3.19 -13.60
N GLY A 194 8.03 -3.07 -14.92
CA GLY A 194 7.00 -2.19 -15.47
C GLY A 194 5.62 -2.83 -15.29
N VAL A 195 4.60 -2.01 -15.08
CA VAL A 195 3.21 -2.43 -14.90
C VAL A 195 2.38 -1.88 -16.04
N LEU A 196 1.69 -2.78 -16.76
CA LEU A 196 0.70 -2.43 -17.77
C LEU A 196 -0.70 -2.61 -17.17
N SER A 197 -1.39 -1.49 -16.94
CA SER A 197 -2.79 -1.45 -16.53
C SER A 197 -3.67 -1.24 -17.76
N VAL A 198 -4.74 -2.02 -17.90
CA VAL A 198 -5.69 -1.89 -19.02
C VAL A 198 -7.06 -1.61 -18.42
N GLY A 199 -7.49 -0.36 -18.49
CA GLY A 199 -8.83 0.06 -18.12
C GLY A 199 -9.83 -0.13 -19.26
N GLU A 200 -11.06 0.33 -19.03
CA GLU A 200 -12.10 0.30 -20.06
C GLU A 200 -11.77 1.23 -21.23
N THR A 201 -11.20 2.41 -20.95
CA THR A 201 -11.04 3.49 -21.94
C THR A 201 -9.62 3.74 -22.44
N SER A 202 -8.63 3.36 -21.62
CA SER A 202 -7.21 3.55 -21.90
C SER A 202 -6.39 2.43 -21.29
N ALA A 203 -5.16 2.30 -21.75
CA ALA A 203 -4.12 1.54 -21.08
C ALA A 203 -3.05 2.49 -20.52
N GLN A 204 -2.36 2.07 -19.48
CA GLN A 204 -1.32 2.83 -18.79
C GLN A 204 -0.10 1.93 -18.60
N LEU A 205 1.07 2.42 -18.98
CA LEU A 205 2.34 1.77 -18.71
C LEU A 205 3.09 2.57 -17.65
N THR A 206 3.35 1.94 -16.51
CA THR A 206 4.03 2.57 -15.38
C THR A 206 5.36 1.88 -15.11
N SER A 207 6.45 2.65 -15.08
CA SER A 207 7.79 2.13 -14.86
C SER A 207 8.67 3.14 -14.12
N GLU A 208 9.75 2.65 -13.53
CA GLU A 208 10.80 3.50 -12.99
C GLU A 208 11.68 4.05 -14.13
N LEU A 209 12.06 5.33 -14.02
CA LEU A 209 13.00 5.97 -14.94
C LEU A 209 14.39 6.04 -14.31
N GLU A 210 15.40 5.57 -15.06
CA GLU A 210 16.81 5.59 -14.65
C GLU A 210 17.44 6.98 -14.80
N GLU A 211 17.00 7.82 -15.76
CA GLU A 211 17.62 9.12 -16.05
C GLU A 211 16.69 10.34 -15.89
N GLU A 212 17.24 11.42 -15.32
CA GLU A 212 16.56 12.71 -15.12
C GLU A 212 16.16 13.42 -16.42
N LYS A 213 16.89 13.20 -17.52
CA LYS A 213 16.71 13.92 -18.79
C LYS A 213 15.49 13.45 -19.59
N GLN A 214 14.92 12.29 -19.26
CA GLN A 214 13.73 11.73 -19.89
C GLN A 214 12.47 11.88 -19.03
N ALA A 215 12.57 12.45 -17.82
CA ALA A 215 11.45 12.59 -16.90
C ALA A 215 10.41 13.59 -17.44
N PRO A 216 9.21 13.14 -17.83
CA PRO A 216 8.13 14.04 -18.20
C PRO A 216 7.68 14.83 -16.98
N LYS A 217 6.98 15.96 -17.18
CA LYS A 217 6.52 16.85 -16.09
C LYS A 217 5.62 16.14 -15.06
N GLU A 218 5.05 14.99 -15.40
CA GLU A 218 4.13 14.20 -14.58
C GLU A 218 4.78 12.88 -14.12
N GLY A 219 5.74 12.98 -13.19
CA GLY A 219 6.34 11.83 -12.51
C GLY A 219 6.04 11.86 -11.01
N VAL A 220 5.85 10.68 -10.41
CA VAL A 220 5.64 10.54 -8.96
C VAL A 220 6.96 10.15 -8.30
N ARG A 221 7.37 10.92 -7.28
CA ARG A 221 8.57 10.63 -6.48
C ARG A 221 8.18 9.91 -5.20
N LEU A 222 8.67 8.69 -5.02
CA LEU A 222 8.38 7.84 -3.87
C LEU A 222 9.65 7.57 -3.06
N GLN A 223 9.53 7.47 -1.74
CA GLN A 223 10.63 7.05 -0.88
C GLN A 223 10.26 5.73 -0.19
N LEU A 224 10.82 4.63 -0.70
CA LEU A 224 10.47 3.26 -0.30
C LEU A 224 11.75 2.53 0.12
N PHE A 225 11.72 1.88 1.28
CA PHE A 225 12.84 1.05 1.78
C PHE A 225 14.22 1.76 1.77
N GLY A 226 14.23 3.08 2.00
CA GLY A 226 15.44 3.90 2.02
C GLY A 226 15.95 4.34 0.65
N GLN A 227 15.27 3.99 -0.44
CA GLN A 227 15.57 4.42 -1.79
C GLN A 227 14.52 5.40 -2.31
N THR A 228 14.93 6.27 -3.24
CA THR A 228 14.02 7.18 -3.94
C THR A 228 13.74 6.64 -5.32
N HIS A 229 12.47 6.36 -5.60
CA HIS A 229 11.98 5.88 -6.88
C HIS A 229 11.30 7.01 -7.64
N ARG A 230 11.62 7.15 -8.92
CA ARG A 230 10.96 8.11 -9.83
C ARG A 230 10.12 7.31 -10.79
N VAL A 231 8.83 7.25 -10.51
CA VAL A 231 7.87 6.46 -11.25
C VAL A 231 7.20 7.35 -12.27
N HIS A 232 7.17 6.91 -13.52
CA HIS A 232 6.47 7.59 -14.59
C HIS A 232 5.40 6.69 -15.17
N THR A 233 4.28 7.31 -15.54
CA THR A 233 3.14 6.65 -16.14
C THR A 233 2.89 7.25 -17.51
N GLN A 234 3.07 6.45 -18.55
CA GLN A 234 2.67 6.79 -19.91
C GLN A 234 1.25 6.30 -20.14
N GLN A 235 0.35 7.20 -20.54
CA GLN A 235 -1.02 6.85 -20.90
C GLN A 235 -1.13 6.59 -22.40
N CYS A 236 -1.85 5.52 -22.76
CA CYS A 236 -2.22 5.14 -24.12
C CYS A 236 -3.75 5.25 -24.27
N PRO A 237 -4.28 6.43 -24.64
CA PRO A 237 -5.71 6.62 -24.86
C PRO A 237 -6.24 5.69 -25.96
N CYS A 238 -7.53 5.32 -25.89
CA CYS A 238 -8.21 4.49 -26.89
C CYS A 238 -7.69 3.04 -27.03
N HIS A 239 -6.84 2.60 -26.10
CA HIS A 239 -6.36 1.22 -26.01
C HIS A 239 -6.97 0.47 -24.82
N GLY A 240 -8.11 0.96 -24.32
CA GLY A 240 -8.91 0.25 -23.32
C GLY A 240 -9.70 -0.89 -23.91
N SER A 241 -10.17 -1.78 -23.04
CA SER A 241 -10.90 -2.99 -23.43
C SER A 241 -12.18 -2.70 -24.23
N GLU A 242 -12.92 -1.64 -23.88
CA GLU A 242 -14.16 -1.28 -24.56
C GLU A 242 -13.90 -0.62 -25.92
N GLN A 243 -12.84 0.19 -26.09
CA GLN A 243 -12.49 0.69 -27.44
C GLN A 243 -11.99 -0.42 -28.33
N LEU A 244 -11.19 -1.34 -27.80
CA LEU A 244 -10.74 -2.51 -28.55
C LEU A 244 -11.94 -3.32 -29.03
N ARG A 245 -12.90 -3.59 -28.14
CA ARG A 245 -14.16 -4.26 -28.47
C ARG A 245 -14.94 -3.52 -29.56
N ARG A 246 -15.14 -2.20 -29.43
CA ARG A 246 -15.85 -1.39 -30.44
C ARG A 246 -15.16 -1.41 -31.80
N ARG A 247 -13.83 -1.32 -31.84
CA ARG A 247 -13.04 -1.42 -33.07
C ARG A 247 -13.18 -2.80 -33.72
N LEU A 248 -13.08 -3.88 -32.95
CA LEU A 248 -13.26 -5.24 -33.45
C LEU A 248 -14.67 -5.44 -34.02
N LEU A 249 -15.71 -4.99 -33.31
CA LEU A 249 -17.09 -5.04 -33.81
C LEU A 249 -17.26 -4.24 -35.11
N SER A 250 -16.63 -3.06 -35.23
CA SER A 250 -16.72 -2.27 -36.46
C SER A 250 -16.07 -2.96 -37.67
N VAL A 251 -15.03 -3.76 -37.46
CA VAL A 251 -14.39 -4.56 -38.51
C VAL A 251 -15.23 -5.77 -38.88
N LEU A 252 -15.92 -6.39 -37.92
CA LEU A 252 -16.76 -7.58 -38.15
C LEU A 252 -18.10 -7.27 -38.83
N ILE A 253 -18.56 -6.02 -38.78
CA ILE A 253 -19.82 -5.56 -39.39
C ILE A 253 -19.60 -5.05 -40.84
N GLN A 254 -18.34 -4.91 -41.27
CA GLN A 254 -17.97 -4.63 -42.67
C GLN A 254 -17.93 -5.90 -43.52
#